data_AF-A0A1F5NUE6-F1
#
_entry.id   AF-A0A1F5NUE6-F1
#
_cell.length_a   1.000
_cell.length_b   1.000
_cell.length_c   1.000
_cell.angle_alpha   90.00
_cell.angle_beta   90.00
_cell.angle_gamma   90.00
#
_symmetry.space_group_name_H-M   'P 1'
#
loop_
_entity.id
_entity.type
_entity.pdbx_description
1 polymer ?
#
loop_
_entity_poly.entity_id
_entity_poly.type
_entity_poly.pdbx_seq_one_letter_code
_entity_poly.pdbx_strand_id
1 'polypeptide(L)'
;MGEWNFNRKQCIRSLTKLGFYLCNDRRGIHDKYCFPDTYKEKTMMNHRPFVMIPRHNELRLQHKIVKQLKYIGGDELVEKFKQQL
;
A
#
# COMPACT_ATOMS: atom_id res chain seq x y z
N MET A 1 16.34 -11.34 -2.16
CA MET A 1 15.23 -10.41 -1.89
C MET A 1 14.57 -10.88 -0.59
N GLY A 2 14.67 -10.12 0.50
CA GLY A 2 14.22 -10.57 1.82
C GLY A 2 12.72 -10.86 1.86
N GLU A 3 12.35 -11.95 2.51
CA GLU A 3 10.96 -12.28 2.80
C GLU A 3 10.34 -11.17 3.64
N TRP A 4 9.41 -10.43 3.05
CA TRP A 4 8.49 -9.61 3.82
C TRP A 4 7.63 -10.56 4.66
N ASN A 5 7.58 -10.34 5.97
CA ASN A 5 6.83 -11.19 6.89
C ASN A 5 5.81 -10.37 7.69
N PHE A 6 4.86 -9.75 6.98
CA PHE A 6 3.82 -8.94 7.60
C PHE A 6 2.42 -9.42 7.30
N ASN A 7 1.57 -9.38 8.32
CA ASN A 7 0.17 -9.73 8.18
C ASN A 7 -0.67 -8.53 7.69
N ARG A 8 -1.94 -8.82 7.34
CA ARG A 8 -2.87 -7.80 6.81
C ARG A 8 -3.06 -6.63 7.78
N LYS A 9 -3.14 -6.90 9.09
CA LYS A 9 -3.34 -5.86 10.10
C LYS A 9 -2.13 -4.93 10.17
N GLN A 10 -0.92 -5.46 10.13
CA GLN A 10 0.32 -4.68 10.09
C GLN A 10 0.35 -3.80 8.84
N CYS A 11 0.12 -4.38 7.66
CA CYS A 11 0.09 -3.63 6.40
C CYS A 11 -0.90 -2.46 6.43
N ILE A 12 -2.14 -2.71 6.85
CA ILE A 12 -3.19 -1.69 6.95
C ILE A 12 -2.79 -0.60 7.96
N ARG A 13 -2.26 -0.99 9.12
CA ARG A 13 -1.83 -0.04 10.15
C ARG A 13 -0.71 0.86 9.65
N SER A 14 0.31 0.29 9.00
CA SER A 14 1.42 1.05 8.42
C SER A 14 0.92 2.00 7.33
N LEU A 15 0.06 1.52 6.42
CA LEU A 15 -0.55 2.36 5.37
C LEU A 15 -1.34 3.54 5.97
N THR A 16 -2.19 3.27 6.96
CA THR A 16 -3.00 4.29 7.61
C THR A 16 -2.12 5.35 8.30
N LYS A 17 -1.04 4.94 8.95
CA LYS A 17 -0.06 5.87 9.55
C LYS A 17 0.69 6.72 8.52
N LEU A 18 0.91 6.19 7.32
CA LEU A 18 1.49 6.93 6.20
C LEU A 18 0.48 7.87 5.52
N GLY A 19 -0.75 7.95 6.03
CA GLY A 19 -1.81 8.80 5.49
C GLY A 19 -2.58 8.18 4.33
N PHE A 20 -2.42 6.87 4.06
CA PHE A 20 -3.27 6.17 3.11
C PHE A 20 -4.66 5.98 3.72
N TYR A 21 -5.69 6.09 2.87
CA TYR A 21 -7.08 5.94 3.28
C TYR A 21 -7.78 4.91 2.42
N LEU A 22 -8.77 4.24 3.01
CA LEU A 22 -9.57 3.24 2.32
C LEU A 22 -10.50 3.94 1.30
N CYS A 23 -10.39 3.58 0.03
CA CYS A 23 -11.21 4.10 -1.07
C CYS A 23 -12.03 2.99 -1.72
N ASN A 24 -12.58 2.09 -0.90
CA ASN A 24 -13.40 1.00 -1.41
C ASN A 24 -14.78 1.49 -1.81
N ASP A 25 -15.08 1.43 -3.11
CA ASP A 25 -16.41 1.70 -3.68
C ASP A 25 -17.39 0.54 -3.43
N ARG A 26 -16.89 -0.70 -3.31
CA ARG A 26 -17.72 -1.93 -3.20
C ARG A 26 -17.20 -2.95 -2.19
N ARG A 27 -18.07 -3.86 -1.73
CA ARG A 27 -17.77 -5.02 -0.86
C ARG A 27 -16.99 -6.13 -1.59
N GLY A 28 -15.95 -5.77 -2.32
CA GLY A 28 -15.09 -6.74 -3.00
C GLY A 28 -14.28 -7.59 -2.02
N ILE A 29 -13.65 -8.62 -2.57
CA ILE A 29 -12.68 -9.48 -1.87
C ILE A 29 -11.38 -8.74 -1.49
N HIS A 30 -11.17 -7.53 -2.02
CA HIS A 30 -9.95 -6.75 -1.86
C HIS A 30 -10.30 -5.34 -1.33
N ASP A 31 -9.41 -4.78 -0.51
CA ASP A 31 -9.43 -3.40 -0.06
C ASP A 31 -8.52 -2.55 -0.94
N LYS A 32 -9.02 -1.42 -1.44
CA LYS A 32 -8.24 -0.42 -2.18
C LYS A 32 -7.87 0.72 -1.24
N TYR A 33 -6.58 0.93 -1.05
CA TYR A 33 -6.05 2.07 -0.31
C TYR A 33 -5.53 3.12 -1.29
N CYS A 34 -6.10 4.31 -1.21
CA CYS A 34 -5.61 5.49 -1.91
C CYS A 34 -4.52 6.17 -1.08
N PHE A 35 -3.60 6.82 -1.78
CA PHE A 35 -2.49 7.55 -1.21
C PHE A 35 -2.89 9.01 -0.95
N PRO A 36 -2.27 9.69 0.03
CA PRO A 36 -2.55 11.10 0.32
C PRO A 36 -2.07 12.02 -0.81
N ASP A 37 -2.66 13.22 -0.90
CA ASP A 37 -2.34 14.22 -1.94
C ASP A 37 -0.84 14.55 -2.04
N THR A 38 -0.08 14.37 -0.95
CA THR A 38 1.38 14.54 -0.91
C THR A 38 2.14 13.70 -1.94
N TYR A 39 1.56 12.59 -2.42
CA TYR A 39 2.17 11.75 -3.46
C TYR A 39 1.48 11.90 -4.84
N LYS A 40 0.45 12.74 -4.97
CA LYS A 40 -0.24 12.99 -6.27
C LYS A 40 0.65 13.67 -7.29
N GLU A 41 1.48 14.62 -6.87
CA GLU A 41 2.40 15.31 -7.78
C GLU A 41 3.47 14.38 -8.36
N LYS A 42 3.90 13.35 -7.59
CA LYS A 42 4.83 12.33 -8.08
C LYS A 42 4.17 11.32 -9.03
N THR A 43 2.84 11.26 -9.08
CA THR A 43 2.06 10.31 -9.88
C THR A 43 1.38 11.02 -11.06
N MET A 44 2.18 11.74 -11.86
CA MET A 44 1.80 12.41 -13.12
C MET A 44 1.47 11.45 -14.28
N MET A 45 0.92 10.26 -14.01
CA MET A 45 0.47 9.34 -15.05
C MET A 45 -1.01 9.06 -14.87
N ASN A 46 -1.77 9.04 -15.96
CA ASN A 46 -3.23 8.86 -16.09
C ASN A 46 -3.88 7.67 -15.33
N HIS A 47 -3.12 6.93 -14.54
CA HIS A 47 -3.59 5.89 -13.63
C HIS A 47 -3.47 6.39 -12.20
N ARG A 48 -4.58 6.52 -11.47
CA ARG A 48 -4.55 6.69 -10.00
C ARG A 48 -3.94 5.42 -9.40
N PRO A 49 -2.71 5.43 -8.85
CA PRO A 49 -2.20 4.23 -8.23
C PRO A 49 -2.98 3.92 -6.95
N PHE A 50 -3.26 2.66 -6.69
CA PHE A 50 -3.90 2.25 -5.45
C PHE A 50 -3.18 1.02 -4.92
N VAL A 51 -3.06 0.95 -3.61
CA VAL A 51 -2.53 -0.25 -2.96
C VAL A 51 -3.70 -1.19 -2.75
N MET A 52 -3.68 -2.30 -3.48
CA MET A 52 -4.70 -3.34 -3.35
C MET A 52 -4.26 -4.36 -2.30
N ILE A 53 -5.05 -4.51 -1.24
CA ILE A 53 -4.79 -5.46 -0.16
C ILE A 53 -5.89 -6.52 -0.18
N PRO A 54 -5.58 -7.80 -0.39
CA PRO A 54 -6.57 -8.85 -0.29
C PRO A 54 -7.17 -8.94 1.12
N ARG A 55 -8.46 -9.29 1.23
CA ARG A 55 -9.13 -9.53 2.52
C ARG A 55 -8.91 -10.94 3.08
N HIS A 56 -8.37 -11.86 2.27
CA HIS A 56 -8.01 -13.20 2.75
C HIS A 56 -6.76 -13.14 3.64
N ASN A 57 -6.63 -14.14 4.52
CA ASN A 57 -5.66 -14.12 5.62
C ASN A 57 -4.19 -14.21 5.17
N GLU A 58 -3.94 -14.83 4.01
CA GLU A 58 -2.59 -15.00 3.47
C GLU A 58 -2.20 -13.86 2.53
N LEU A 59 -1.31 -12.98 3.00
CA LEU A 59 -0.60 -12.06 2.13
C LEU A 59 0.57 -12.80 1.44
N ARG A 60 0.28 -13.66 0.46
CA ARG A 60 1.33 -14.25 -0.40
C ARG A 60 1.97 -13.23 -1.34
N LEU A 61 1.31 -12.08 -1.51
CA LEU A 61 1.67 -11.04 -2.47
C LEU A 61 2.26 -9.78 -1.81
N GLN A 62 2.92 -9.91 -0.66
CA GLN A 62 3.56 -8.77 0.05
C GLN A 62 4.55 -8.01 -0.82
N HIS A 63 5.33 -8.73 -1.63
CA HIS A 63 6.26 -8.11 -2.59
C HIS A 63 5.55 -7.19 -3.59
N LYS A 64 4.30 -7.50 -3.99
CA LYS A 64 3.51 -6.64 -4.90
C LYS A 64 3.09 -5.35 -4.20
N ILE A 65 2.72 -5.43 -2.92
CA ILE A 65 2.38 -4.25 -2.11
C ILE A 65 3.58 -3.32 -2.02
N VAL A 66 4.76 -3.86 -1.69
CA VAL A 66 6.01 -3.08 -1.60
C VAL A 66 6.39 -2.48 -2.95
N LYS A 67 6.21 -3.22 -4.06
CA LYS A 67 6.46 -2.71 -5.42
C LYS A 67 5.52 -1.54 -5.76
N GLN A 68 4.24 -1.62 -5.37
CA GLN A 68 3.28 -0.53 -5.55
C GLN A 68 3.66 0.70 -4.71
N LEU A 69 4.07 0.51 -3.45
CA LEU A 69 4.57 1.61 -2.61
C LEU A 69 5.80 2.28 -3.22
N LYS A 70 6.74 1.49 -3.74
CA LYS A 70 7.92 2.03 -4.45
C LYS A 70 7.51 2.84 -5.68
N TYR A 71 6.49 2.41 -6.41
CA TYR A 71 5.98 3.15 -7.56
C TYR A 71 5.30 4.47 -7.17
N ILE A 72 4.57 4.51 -6.06
CA ILE A 72 3.83 5.69 -5.59
C ILE A 72 4.78 6.77 -5.02
N GLY A 73 5.71 6.36 -4.15
CA GLY A 73 6.48 7.31 -3.34
C GLY A 73 7.99 7.08 -3.38
N GLY A 74 8.48 6.19 -4.24
CA GLY A 74 9.90 5.84 -4.31
C GLY A 74 10.37 4.96 -3.16
N ASP A 75 11.69 4.79 -3.06
CA ASP A 75 12.32 4.02 -1.98
C ASP A 75 12.06 4.67 -0.60
N GLU A 76 11.96 5.99 -0.51
CA GLU A 76 11.67 6.71 0.74
C GLU A 76 10.35 6.26 1.39
N LEU A 77 9.29 6.08 0.59
CA LEU A 77 7.99 5.62 1.09
C LEU A 77 8.07 4.17 1.57
N VAL A 78 8.83 3.33 0.86
CA VAL A 78 9.05 1.94 1.24
C VAL A 78 9.82 1.86 2.55
N GLU A 79 10.81 2.70 2.77
CA GLU A 79 11.55 2.75 4.04
C GLU A 79 10.66 3.20 5.20
N LYS A 80 9.85 4.25 5.01
CA LYS A 80 8.87 4.68 6.03
C LYS A 80 7.84 3.59 6.33
N PHE A 81 7.42 2.84 5.32
CA PHE A 81 6.54 1.68 5.49
C PHE A 81 7.20 0.58 6.33
N LYS A 82 8.47 0.25 6.06
CA LYS A 82 9.25 -0.70 6.88
C LYS A 82 9.42 -0.28 8.33
N GLN A 83 9.62 1.02 8.58
CA GLN A 83 9.72 1.54 9.95
C GLN A 83 8.40 1.45 10.73
N GLN A 84 7.27 1.31 10.04
CA GLN A 84 5.93 1.28 10.63
C GLN A 84 5.30 -0.12 10.65
N LEU A 85 6.05 -1.14 10.24
CA LEU A 85 5.64 -2.55 10.09
C LEU A 85 5.73 -3.33 11.40
#